data_AF-A0AAV3A0T8-F1
#
_entry.id   AF-A0AAV3A0T8-F1
#
_cell.length_a   1.000
_cell.length_b   1.000
_cell.length_c   1.000
_cell.angle_alpha   90.00
_cell.angle_beta   90.00
_cell.angle_gamma   90.00
#
_symmetry.space_group_name_H-M   'P 1'
#
loop_
_entity.id
_entity.type
_entity.pdbx_description
1 polymer ?
#
loop_
_entity_poly.entity_id
_entity_poly.type
_entity_poly.pdbx_seq_one_letter_code
_entity_poly.pdbx_strand_id
1 'polypeptide(L)'
;MVAHSKVEADNAVVERRSQRQEVSNADRSHIQPARAIHNCPGHPLPAAQLGDTHFRTFRSQSDFTIITKTSSMLDNCGFYWGPMSVNVAHEKLRQEPVGTFLIRDSRQKNCFFTISVKAASGPISVRIHFQAGKFSLDGSKDSFNCLFQLVEYYLLSSKKMLSFPLRKVRLRPLQELCRKSILTTFGRQNLDRIQVNRVLKDYLKSFPFQI
;
A
#
# COMPACT_ATOMS: atom_id res chain seq x y z
N MET A 1 4.08 41.34 48.72
CA MET A 1 4.08 42.22 47.53
C MET A 1 3.12 41.63 46.53
N VAL A 2 2.04 42.37 46.26
CA VAL A 2 0.94 42.00 45.38
C VAL A 2 1.17 42.72 44.05
N ALA A 3 1.05 42.01 42.93
CA ALA A 3 0.89 42.63 41.62
C ALA A 3 -0.31 41.98 40.93
N HIS A 4 -1.47 42.63 41.08
CA HIS A 4 -2.61 42.44 40.20
C HIS A 4 -2.25 43.05 38.84
N SER A 5 -2.54 42.35 37.75
CA SER A 5 -2.67 42.99 36.44
C SER A 5 -3.94 42.47 35.79
N LYS A 6 -4.77 43.45 35.44
CA LYS A 6 -6.16 43.36 35.04
C LYS A 6 -6.20 43.30 33.52
N VAL A 7 -7.11 42.44 33.04
CA VAL A 7 -7.68 42.28 31.71
C VAL A 7 -7.68 43.53 30.81
N GLU A 8 -7.51 43.30 29.50
CA GLU A 8 -8.42 43.83 28.48
C GLU A 8 -8.45 42.88 27.26
N ALA A 9 -9.67 42.60 26.82
CA ALA A 9 -9.99 41.81 25.64
C ALA A 9 -10.45 42.79 24.56
N ASP A 10 -9.95 42.65 23.33
CA ASP A 10 -10.58 43.29 22.18
C ASP A 10 -10.66 42.31 21.01
N ASN A 11 -11.91 41.95 20.73
CA ASN A 11 -12.36 41.26 19.52
C ASN A 11 -12.42 42.28 18.38
N ALA A 12 -11.72 42.03 17.28
CA ALA A 12 -12.02 42.67 16.00
C ALA A 12 -11.94 41.65 14.86
N VAL A 13 -13.09 41.07 14.56
CA VAL A 13 -13.37 40.31 13.33
C VAL A 13 -13.42 41.31 12.18
N VAL A 14 -12.43 41.29 11.31
CA VAL A 14 -12.44 42.08 10.07
C VAL A 14 -13.18 41.29 8.98
N GLU A 15 -14.43 41.64 8.76
CA GLU A 15 -15.19 41.29 7.55
C GLU A 15 -14.49 41.90 6.32
N ARG A 16 -13.99 41.06 5.41
CA ARG A 16 -13.72 41.46 4.02
C ARG A 16 -14.90 41.05 3.15
N ARG A 17 -15.88 41.95 3.01
CA ARG A 17 -16.77 42.00 1.85
C ARG A 17 -16.01 42.60 0.67
N SER A 18 -15.88 41.87 -0.43
CA SER A 18 -15.63 42.45 -1.75
C SER A 18 -16.15 41.52 -2.85
N GLN A 19 -17.32 41.92 -3.35
CA GLN A 19 -17.74 41.97 -4.76
C GLN A 19 -17.87 40.65 -5.53
N ARG A 20 -19.11 40.16 -5.48
CA ARG A 20 -19.79 39.37 -6.50
C ARG A 20 -19.89 40.21 -7.78
N GLN A 21 -19.29 39.78 -8.87
CA GLN A 21 -19.49 40.37 -10.18
C GLN A 21 -20.26 39.38 -11.06
N GLU A 22 -21.48 39.78 -11.39
CA GLU A 22 -22.39 39.14 -12.32
C GLU A 22 -21.82 39.24 -13.73
N VAL A 23 -21.78 38.12 -14.45
CA VAL A 23 -21.62 38.12 -15.90
C VAL A 23 -22.84 37.43 -16.50
N SER A 24 -23.52 38.20 -17.32
CA SER A 24 -24.78 37.98 -18.01
C SER A 24 -24.80 36.75 -18.92
N ASN A 25 -25.92 36.02 -18.85
CA ASN A 25 -26.34 35.01 -19.81
C ASN A 25 -26.74 35.63 -21.17
N ALA A 26 -26.09 35.17 -22.23
CA ALA A 26 -26.63 35.00 -23.58
C ALA A 26 -25.75 33.88 -24.17
N ASP A 27 -26.26 32.68 -24.48
CA ASP A 27 -27.06 32.45 -25.66
C ASP A 27 -27.79 31.11 -25.53
N ARG A 28 -29.04 31.08 -26.00
CA ARG A 28 -30.02 30.01 -25.84
C ARG A 28 -30.47 29.59 -27.23
N SER A 29 -29.89 28.52 -27.76
CA SER A 29 -30.44 27.72 -28.87
C SER A 29 -29.76 26.34 -28.80
N HIS A 30 -30.38 25.17 -28.96
CA HIS A 30 -31.66 24.76 -29.50
C HIS A 30 -31.87 23.31 -29.01
N ILE A 31 -33.01 22.97 -28.39
CA ILE A 31 -33.40 21.58 -28.09
C ILE A 31 -34.51 21.22 -29.06
N GLN A 32 -34.34 20.14 -29.84
CA GLN A 32 -35.41 19.44 -30.56
C GLN A 32 -35.12 17.94 -30.65
N PRO A 33 -36.14 17.08 -30.89
CA PRO A 33 -36.41 15.94 -30.04
C PRO A 33 -35.97 14.61 -30.66
N ALA A 34 -36.07 13.57 -29.82
CA ALA A 34 -35.82 12.17 -30.14
C ALA A 34 -36.42 11.71 -31.48
N ARG A 35 -35.61 11.01 -32.28
CA ARG A 35 -36.07 10.16 -33.37
C ARG A 35 -35.46 8.76 -33.29
N ALA A 36 -36.38 7.82 -33.05
CA ALA A 36 -36.50 6.48 -33.61
C ALA A 36 -35.25 5.60 -33.76
N ILE A 37 -35.32 4.49 -33.04
CA ILE A 37 -34.63 3.20 -33.22
C ILE A 37 -34.51 2.86 -34.71
N HIS A 38 -33.27 2.64 -35.18
CA HIS A 38 -32.97 1.83 -36.35
C HIS A 38 -31.94 0.78 -35.94
N ASN A 39 -32.39 -0.48 -35.89
CA ASN A 39 -31.55 -1.65 -35.73
C ASN A 39 -30.75 -1.88 -37.01
N CYS A 40 -29.42 -1.73 -36.94
CA CYS A 40 -28.50 -2.28 -37.93
C CYS A 40 -27.60 -3.31 -37.23
N PRO A 41 -27.69 -4.60 -37.58
CA PRO A 41 -26.83 -5.63 -37.01
C PRO A 41 -25.50 -5.70 -37.78
N GLY A 42 -24.37 -5.66 -37.07
CA GLY A 42 -23.10 -6.11 -37.67
C GLY A 42 -21.82 -5.32 -37.40
N HIS A 43 -21.72 -4.47 -36.37
CA HIS A 43 -20.41 -3.93 -35.95
C HIS A 43 -19.91 -4.60 -34.66
N PRO A 44 -18.74 -5.27 -34.68
CA PRO A 44 -18.05 -5.63 -33.46
C PRO A 44 -17.75 -4.35 -32.68
N LEU A 45 -18.23 -4.30 -31.43
CA LEU A 45 -17.85 -3.27 -30.47
C LEU A 45 -16.31 -3.18 -30.44
N PRO A 46 -15.71 -1.98 -30.50
CA PRO A 46 -14.28 -1.85 -30.31
C PRO A 46 -13.97 -2.40 -28.91
N ALA A 47 -13.20 -3.49 -28.87
CA ALA A 47 -12.67 -4.03 -27.64
C ALA A 47 -12.01 -2.85 -26.90
N ALA A 48 -12.59 -2.45 -25.77
CA ALA A 48 -11.93 -1.56 -24.84
C ALA A 48 -10.52 -2.10 -24.68
N GLN A 49 -9.52 -1.27 -25.00
CA GLN A 49 -8.12 -1.64 -24.86
C GLN A 49 -7.90 -2.02 -23.39
N LEU A 50 -8.02 -3.31 -23.10
CA LEU A 50 -7.60 -3.90 -21.85
C LEU A 50 -6.11 -3.57 -21.79
N GLY A 51 -5.74 -2.61 -20.95
CA GLY A 51 -4.37 -2.13 -20.86
C GLY A 51 -3.42 -3.31 -20.83
N ASP A 52 -2.41 -3.30 -21.71
CA ASP A 52 -1.46 -4.39 -21.88
C ASP A 52 -0.75 -4.65 -20.55
N THR A 53 -1.30 -5.61 -19.81
CA THR A 53 -0.78 -6.00 -18.52
C THR A 53 0.23 -7.10 -18.74
N HIS A 54 1.43 -6.91 -18.19
CA HIS A 54 2.46 -7.95 -18.23
C HIS A 54 2.14 -9.14 -17.31
N PHE A 55 0.99 -9.11 -16.62
CA PHE A 55 0.45 -10.19 -15.82
C PHE A 55 -0.43 -11.11 -16.66
N ARG A 56 -0.26 -12.42 -16.46
CA ARG A 56 -1.20 -13.41 -17.00
C ARG A 56 -2.49 -13.42 -16.18
N THR A 57 -3.58 -13.83 -16.82
CA THR A 57 -4.83 -14.19 -16.13
C THR A 57 -4.55 -15.17 -14.99
N PHE A 58 -5.19 -14.96 -13.84
CA PHE A 58 -5.05 -15.84 -12.69
C PHE A 58 -5.44 -17.28 -13.06
N ARG A 59 -4.69 -18.25 -12.54
CA ARG A 59 -4.90 -19.68 -12.84
C ARG A 59 -6.12 -20.26 -12.09
N SER A 60 -6.55 -19.60 -11.01
CA SER A 60 -7.67 -20.02 -10.19
C SER A 60 -8.28 -18.83 -9.42
N GLN A 61 -9.51 -19.01 -8.94
CA GLN A 61 -10.17 -18.05 -8.05
C GLN A 61 -9.44 -17.89 -6.70
N SER A 62 -8.80 -18.96 -6.22
CA SER A 62 -8.01 -18.92 -4.98
C SER A 62 -6.77 -18.05 -5.14
N ASP A 63 -6.06 -18.17 -6.27
CA ASP A 63 -4.89 -17.35 -6.59
C ASP A 63 -5.27 -15.86 -6.64
N PHE A 64 -6.37 -15.53 -7.33
CA PHE A 64 -6.91 -14.17 -7.37
C PHE A 64 -7.21 -13.62 -5.97
N THR A 65 -7.86 -14.42 -5.12
CA THR A 65 -8.21 -14.02 -3.74
C THR A 65 -6.96 -13.76 -2.90
N ILE A 66 -5.93 -14.61 -3.01
CA ILE A 66 -4.66 -14.46 -2.28
C ILE A 66 -3.94 -13.18 -2.71
N ILE A 67 -3.84 -12.93 -4.02
CA ILE A 67 -3.14 -11.75 -4.55
C ILE A 67 -3.90 -10.46 -4.23
N THR A 68 -5.23 -10.46 -4.31
CA THR A 68 -6.07 -9.31 -3.94
C THR A 68 -5.93 -8.98 -2.46
N LYS A 69 -6.00 -9.99 -1.58
CA LYS A 69 -5.77 -9.82 -0.14
C LYS A 69 -4.36 -9.30 0.14
N THR A 70 -3.35 -9.86 -0.54
CA THR A 70 -1.96 -9.42 -0.40
C THR A 70 -1.78 -7.96 -0.80
N SER A 71 -2.42 -7.53 -1.89
CA SER A 71 -2.38 -6.13 -2.36
C SER A 71 -2.98 -5.18 -1.33
N SER A 72 -4.15 -5.50 -0.77
CA SER A 72 -4.76 -4.71 0.30
C SER A 72 -3.86 -4.59 1.55
N MET A 73 -3.11 -5.65 1.89
CA MET A 73 -2.16 -5.60 3.00
C MET A 73 -0.89 -4.80 2.66
N LEU A 74 -0.43 -4.83 1.41
CA LEU A 74 0.69 -4.02 0.92
C LEU A 74 0.38 -2.52 0.99
N ASP A 75 -0.83 -2.11 0.66
CA ASP A 75 -1.26 -0.71 0.78
C ASP A 75 -1.13 -0.19 2.23
N ASN A 76 -1.33 -1.07 3.21
CA ASN A 76 -1.31 -0.74 4.63
C ASN A 76 0.05 -0.95 5.33
N CYS A 77 1.05 -1.56 4.67
CA CYS A 77 2.30 -1.92 5.36
C CYS A 77 3.32 -0.76 5.44
N GLY A 78 3.13 0.29 4.64
CA GLY A 78 3.95 1.50 4.63
C GLY A 78 5.30 1.38 3.93
N PHE A 79 5.83 0.17 3.68
CA PHE A 79 7.09 -0.09 2.97
C PHE A 79 6.89 -0.70 1.57
N TYR A 80 5.64 -0.74 1.10
CA TYR A 80 5.32 -0.98 -0.29
C TYR A 80 5.34 0.33 -1.08
N TRP A 81 6.16 0.38 -2.11
CA TRP A 81 6.41 1.55 -2.94
C TRP A 81 5.65 1.55 -4.27
N GLY A 82 4.83 0.54 -4.53
CA GLY A 82 4.04 0.47 -5.77
C GLY A 82 4.91 0.35 -7.02
N PRO A 83 4.47 0.95 -8.15
CA PRO A 83 5.22 1.00 -9.38
C PRO A 83 6.51 1.81 -9.20
N MET A 84 7.63 1.11 -8.99
CA MET A 84 8.95 1.73 -8.82
C MET A 84 9.98 0.98 -9.66
N SER A 85 10.85 1.73 -10.34
CA SER A 85 11.95 1.14 -11.11
C SER A 85 13.05 0.60 -10.19
N VAL A 86 13.83 -0.35 -10.71
CA VAL A 86 14.99 -0.92 -9.99
C VAL A 86 15.96 0.19 -9.59
N ASN A 87 16.27 1.11 -10.52
CA ASN A 87 17.24 2.17 -10.32
C ASN A 87 16.82 3.12 -9.20
N VAL A 88 15.55 3.53 -9.17
CA VAL A 88 15.02 4.40 -8.09
C VAL A 88 15.04 3.69 -6.74
N ALA A 89 14.72 2.39 -6.71
CA ALA A 89 14.79 1.60 -5.48
C ALA A 89 16.23 1.49 -4.97
N HIS A 90 17.19 1.24 -5.86
CA HIS A 90 18.61 1.15 -5.53
C HIS A 90 19.17 2.48 -5.03
N GLU A 91 18.79 3.60 -5.66
CA GLU A 91 19.16 4.94 -5.19
C GLU A 91 18.69 5.17 -3.75
N LYS A 92 17.40 4.91 -3.48
CA LYS A 92 16.82 5.09 -2.14
C LYS A 92 17.50 4.24 -1.07
N LEU A 93 18.01 3.07 -1.44
CA LEU A 93 18.67 2.15 -0.52
C LEU A 93 20.17 2.41 -0.40
N ARG A 94 20.77 3.19 -1.30
CA ARG A 94 22.22 3.39 -1.41
C ARG A 94 22.85 3.84 -0.08
N GLN A 95 22.18 4.78 0.59
CA GLN A 95 22.62 5.40 1.84
C GLN A 95 21.96 4.81 3.09
N GLU A 96 21.09 3.80 2.95
CA GLU A 96 20.46 3.15 4.08
C GLU A 96 21.38 2.07 4.69
N PRO A 97 21.16 1.69 5.97
CA PRO A 97 21.90 0.59 6.59
C PRO A 97 21.72 -0.75 5.88
N VAL A 98 22.71 -1.63 5.99
CA VAL A 98 22.62 -3.02 5.49
C VAL A 98 21.41 -3.73 6.10
N GLY A 99 20.69 -4.49 5.28
CA GLY A 99 19.44 -5.16 5.63
C GLY A 99 18.20 -4.27 5.49
N THR A 100 18.34 -2.97 5.17
CA THR A 100 17.19 -2.12 4.87
C THR A 100 16.56 -2.54 3.54
N PHE A 101 15.24 -2.68 3.49
CA PHE A 101 14.55 -3.21 2.32
C PHE A 101 13.24 -2.49 2.02
N LEU A 102 12.76 -2.61 0.78
CA LEU A 102 11.45 -2.14 0.34
C LEU A 102 10.81 -3.15 -0.61
N ILE A 103 9.48 -3.13 -0.68
CA ILE A 103 8.72 -3.92 -1.68
C ILE A 103 8.21 -2.99 -2.75
N ARG A 104 8.28 -3.42 -4.01
CA ARG A 104 7.78 -2.68 -5.17
C ARG A 104 7.22 -3.65 -6.19
N ASP A 105 6.52 -3.11 -7.18
CA ASP A 105 6.06 -3.88 -8.32
C ASP A 105 7.26 -4.39 -9.13
N SER A 106 7.09 -5.58 -9.69
CA SER A 106 8.00 -6.09 -10.70
C SER A 106 7.56 -5.57 -12.08
N ARG A 107 8.54 -5.38 -12.97
CA ARG A 107 8.29 -5.12 -14.41
C ARG A 107 8.41 -6.40 -15.26
N GLN A 108 8.71 -7.53 -14.61
CA GLN A 108 8.98 -8.81 -15.26
C GLN A 108 7.69 -9.60 -15.42
N LYS A 109 7.51 -10.23 -16.59
CA LYS A 109 6.34 -11.07 -16.88
C LYS A 109 6.17 -12.14 -15.80
N ASN A 110 4.92 -12.33 -15.37
CA ASN A 110 4.52 -13.33 -14.35
C ASN A 110 5.11 -13.15 -12.94
N CYS A 111 5.68 -11.99 -12.61
CA CYS A 111 6.11 -11.67 -11.25
C CYS A 111 5.34 -10.44 -10.79
N PHE A 112 4.59 -10.50 -9.69
CA PHE A 112 3.85 -9.35 -9.19
C PHE A 112 4.76 -8.36 -8.45
N PHE A 113 5.64 -8.89 -7.59
CA PHE A 113 6.38 -8.08 -6.63
C PHE A 113 7.88 -8.38 -6.65
N THR A 114 8.66 -7.44 -6.15
CA THR A 114 10.10 -7.55 -5.98
C THR A 114 10.52 -6.91 -4.66
N ILE A 115 11.40 -7.58 -3.92
CA ILE A 115 12.07 -7.01 -2.74
C ILE A 115 13.38 -6.39 -3.22
N SER A 116 13.58 -5.11 -2.91
CA SER A 116 14.90 -4.47 -3.05
C SER A 116 15.50 -4.30 -1.67
N VAL A 117 16.76 -4.69 -1.47
CA VAL A 117 17.42 -4.68 -0.16
C VAL A 117 18.84 -4.18 -0.28
N LYS A 118 19.29 -3.40 0.69
CA LYS A 118 20.70 -3.03 0.84
C LYS A 118 21.49 -4.23 1.38
N ALA A 119 22.24 -4.91 0.51
CA ALA A 119 23.24 -5.89 0.93
C ALA A 119 24.58 -5.20 1.23
N ALA A 120 25.54 -5.97 1.78
CA ALA A 120 26.89 -5.48 2.07
C ALA A 120 27.62 -4.96 0.81
N SER A 121 27.42 -5.64 -0.33
CA SER A 121 27.98 -5.23 -1.63
C SER A 121 27.20 -4.11 -2.32
N GLY A 122 26.07 -3.67 -1.77
CA GLY A 122 25.20 -2.66 -2.35
C GLY A 122 23.74 -3.11 -2.49
N PRO A 123 22.87 -2.24 -3.01
CA PRO A 123 21.46 -2.58 -3.25
C PRO A 123 21.31 -3.71 -4.28
N ILE A 124 20.51 -4.71 -3.93
CA ILE A 124 20.13 -5.80 -4.83
C ILE A 124 18.59 -5.89 -4.93
N SER A 125 18.08 -6.56 -5.95
CA SER A 125 16.65 -6.83 -6.12
C SER A 125 16.39 -8.32 -6.34
N VAL A 126 15.50 -8.89 -5.53
CA VAL A 126 15.10 -10.30 -5.59
C VAL A 126 13.62 -10.38 -5.89
N ARG A 127 13.24 -11.14 -6.92
CA ARG A 127 11.84 -11.28 -7.34
C ARG A 127 11.08 -12.15 -6.35
N ILE A 128 9.79 -11.87 -6.19
CA ILE A 128 8.87 -12.74 -5.45
C ILE A 128 8.04 -13.52 -6.47
N HIS A 129 8.23 -14.82 -6.51
CA HIS A 129 7.43 -15.73 -7.32
C HIS A 129 6.12 -16.04 -6.62
N PHE A 130 5.06 -16.25 -7.39
CA PHE A 130 3.78 -16.74 -6.91
C PHE A 130 3.33 -17.93 -7.76
N GLN A 131 3.26 -19.11 -7.14
CA GLN A 131 2.90 -20.35 -7.82
C GLN A 131 2.08 -21.24 -6.89
N ALA A 132 0.96 -21.75 -7.40
CA ALA A 132 0.07 -22.67 -6.68
C ALA A 132 -0.31 -22.16 -5.27
N GLY A 133 -0.75 -20.90 -5.19
CA GLY A 133 -1.15 -20.28 -3.92
C GLY A 133 -0.01 -19.90 -2.96
N LYS A 134 1.27 -20.03 -3.37
CA LYS A 134 2.42 -19.77 -2.48
C LYS A 134 3.39 -18.75 -3.05
N PHE A 135 4.00 -17.98 -2.16
CA PHE A 135 5.05 -17.01 -2.41
C PHE A 135 6.43 -17.59 -2.09
N SER A 136 7.43 -17.33 -2.93
CA SER A 136 8.83 -17.66 -2.69
C SER A 136 9.76 -16.60 -3.26
N LEU A 137 10.99 -16.51 -2.74
CA LEU A 137 12.02 -15.68 -3.35
C LEU A 137 12.70 -16.41 -4.50
N ASP A 138 13.13 -15.65 -5.49
CA ASP A 138 13.94 -16.17 -6.59
C ASP A 138 15.21 -16.88 -6.06
N GLY A 139 15.40 -18.14 -6.47
CA GLY A 139 16.48 -18.99 -5.98
C GLY A 139 16.28 -19.62 -4.59
N SER A 140 15.16 -19.37 -3.91
CA SER A 140 14.83 -19.99 -2.61
C SER A 140 13.96 -21.24 -2.75
N LYS A 141 14.12 -22.19 -1.81
CA LYS A 141 13.24 -23.37 -1.66
C LYS A 141 12.09 -23.11 -0.68
N ASP A 142 12.17 -22.04 0.10
CA ASP A 142 11.16 -21.70 1.10
C ASP A 142 9.93 -21.10 0.43
N SER A 143 8.74 -21.59 0.79
CA SER A 143 7.47 -21.15 0.23
C SER A 143 6.45 -20.83 1.33
N PHE A 144 5.64 -19.79 1.12
CA PHE A 144 4.77 -19.21 2.14
C PHE A 144 3.38 -18.94 1.57
N ASN A 145 2.32 -19.13 2.36
CA ASN A 145 0.95 -18.87 1.92
C ASN A 145 0.62 -17.36 1.91
N CYS A 146 1.49 -16.53 2.48
CA CYS A 146 1.32 -15.09 2.55
C CYS A 146 2.67 -14.38 2.36
N LEU A 147 2.68 -13.33 1.54
CA LEU A 147 3.87 -12.52 1.28
C LEU A 147 4.50 -11.97 2.57
N PHE A 148 3.69 -11.55 3.55
CA PHE A 148 4.21 -11.01 4.81
C PHE A 148 4.79 -12.09 5.72
N GLN A 149 4.36 -13.35 5.59
CA GLN A 149 5.04 -14.47 6.27
C GLN A 149 6.44 -14.69 5.68
N LEU A 150 6.59 -14.59 4.36
CA LEU A 150 7.89 -14.62 3.70
C LEU A 150 8.79 -13.51 4.23
N VAL A 151 8.30 -12.27 4.28
CA VAL A 151 9.07 -11.12 4.75
C VAL A 151 9.48 -11.30 6.22
N GLU A 152 8.54 -11.68 7.08
CA GLU A 152 8.79 -11.92 8.50
C GLU A 152 9.79 -13.05 8.72
N TYR A 153 9.72 -14.14 7.94
CA TYR A 153 10.70 -15.22 7.99
C TYR A 153 12.13 -14.72 7.72
N TYR A 154 12.33 -13.95 6.65
CA TYR A 154 13.67 -13.42 6.32
C TYR A 154 14.13 -12.28 7.25
N LEU A 155 13.22 -11.63 7.98
CA LEU A 155 13.54 -10.68 9.06
C LEU A 155 14.04 -11.39 10.32
N LEU A 156 13.39 -12.48 10.70
CA LEU A 156 13.71 -13.24 11.91
C LEU A 156 14.85 -14.25 11.68
N SER A 157 15.17 -14.55 10.43
CA SER A 157 16.28 -15.44 10.04
C SER A 157 17.63 -14.99 10.62
N SER A 158 18.45 -15.96 11.02
CA SER A 158 19.84 -15.74 11.44
C SER A 158 20.73 -15.14 10.35
N LYS A 159 20.37 -15.31 9.07
CA LYS A 159 21.11 -14.75 7.93
C LYS A 159 21.01 -13.22 7.83
N LYS A 160 20.11 -12.59 8.60
CA LYS A 160 19.88 -11.12 8.64
C LYS A 160 19.76 -10.47 7.27
N MET A 161 19.19 -11.19 6.30
CA MET A 161 19.02 -10.70 4.93
C MET A 161 18.11 -9.46 4.92
N LEU A 162 17.04 -9.48 5.71
CA LEU A 162 16.18 -8.33 5.94
C LEU A 162 16.33 -7.89 7.40
N SER A 163 16.32 -6.58 7.64
CA SER A 163 16.39 -6.01 9.00
C SER A 163 15.36 -4.90 9.21
N PHE A 164 15.32 -3.90 8.33
CA PHE A 164 14.48 -2.72 8.51
C PHE A 164 13.65 -2.41 7.26
N PRO A 165 12.32 -2.27 7.36
CA PRO A 165 11.51 -1.83 6.23
C PRO A 165 11.70 -0.32 5.99
N LEU A 166 12.10 0.05 4.78
CA LEU A 166 12.13 1.43 4.30
C LEU A 166 10.70 1.88 3.97
N ARG A 167 10.08 2.59 4.91
CA ARG A 167 8.72 3.10 4.80
C ARG A 167 8.66 4.44 4.06
N LYS A 168 7.56 4.69 3.35
CA LYS A 168 7.24 5.98 2.72
C LYS A 168 7.19 7.10 3.76
N VAL A 169 6.50 6.84 4.87
CA VAL A 169 6.47 7.70 6.06
C VAL A 169 7.28 7.03 7.16
N ARG A 170 8.34 7.69 7.66
CA ARG A 170 9.28 7.11 8.63
C ARG A 170 8.66 6.95 10.02
N LEU A 171 7.90 7.95 10.47
CA LEU A 171 7.19 7.90 11.74
C LEU A 171 5.94 7.03 11.61
N ARG A 172 5.90 5.96 12.40
CA ARG A 172 4.74 5.06 12.45
C ARG A 172 3.71 5.59 13.44
N PRO A 173 2.40 5.46 13.14
CA PRO A 173 1.36 5.73 14.12
C PRO A 173 1.56 4.88 15.38
N LEU A 174 1.21 5.43 16.55
CA LEU A 174 1.32 4.72 17.83
C LEU A 174 0.59 3.37 17.81
N GLN A 175 -0.57 3.31 17.17
CA GLN A 175 -1.35 2.07 17.02
C GLN A 175 -0.55 0.95 16.32
N GLU A 176 0.24 1.28 15.28
CA GLU A 176 1.07 0.29 14.60
C GLU A 176 2.23 -0.19 15.49
N LEU A 177 2.83 0.72 16.26
CA LEU A 177 3.89 0.40 17.21
C LEU A 177 3.36 -0.55 18.29
N CYS A 178 2.19 -0.25 18.86
CA CYS A 178 1.51 -1.09 19.83
C CYS A 178 1.17 -2.47 19.23
N ARG A 179 0.62 -2.51 18.00
CA ARG A 179 0.32 -3.77 17.31
C ARG A 179 1.56 -4.64 17.16
N LYS A 180 2.67 -4.07 16.67
CA LYS A 180 3.95 -4.80 16.55
C LYS A 180 4.42 -5.34 17.90
N SER A 181 4.43 -4.50 18.93
CA SER A 181 4.86 -4.91 20.27
C SER A 181 4.01 -6.07 20.82
N ILE A 182 2.69 -5.97 20.72
CA ILE A 182 1.76 -7.03 21.14
C ILE A 182 2.03 -8.33 20.37
N LEU A 183 2.22 -8.26 19.06
CA LEU A 183 2.48 -9.43 18.23
C LEU A 183 3.83 -10.09 18.53
N THR A 184 4.86 -9.31 18.85
CA THR A 184 6.17 -9.83 19.28
C THR A 184 6.08 -10.52 20.63
N THR A 185 5.30 -9.99 21.58
CA THR A 185 5.17 -10.58 22.93
C THR A 185 4.23 -11.79 22.97
N PHE A 186 3.05 -11.70 22.35
CA PHE A 186 2.02 -12.74 22.46
C PHE A 186 2.03 -13.73 21.29
N GLY A 187 2.51 -13.32 20.12
CA GLY A 187 2.42 -14.11 18.89
C GLY A 187 1.01 -14.06 18.25
N ARG A 188 0.96 -14.21 16.92
CA ARG A 188 -0.29 -14.16 16.14
C ARG A 188 -1.31 -15.25 16.51
N GLN A 189 -0.84 -16.38 17.01
CA GLN A 189 -1.65 -17.52 17.42
C GLN A 189 -2.42 -17.28 18.72
N ASN A 190 -1.98 -16.34 19.56
CA ASN A 190 -2.60 -16.07 20.86
C ASN A 190 -3.48 -14.81 20.85
N LEU A 191 -3.71 -14.17 19.70
CA LEU A 191 -4.48 -12.92 19.61
C LEU A 191 -5.90 -13.04 20.16
N ASP A 192 -6.53 -14.21 20.03
CA ASP A 192 -7.87 -14.45 20.56
C ASP A 192 -7.94 -14.46 22.08
N ARG A 193 -6.82 -14.81 22.74
CA ARG A 193 -6.70 -14.87 24.21
C ARG A 193 -6.48 -13.50 24.84
N ILE A 194 -6.15 -12.48 24.04
CA ILE A 194 -5.93 -11.12 24.54
C ILE A 194 -7.29 -10.50 24.93
N GLN A 195 -7.34 -9.95 26.14
CA GLN A 195 -8.51 -9.28 26.71
C GLN A 195 -8.60 -7.83 26.22
N VAL A 196 -8.84 -7.66 24.92
CA VAL A 196 -9.15 -6.36 24.31
C VAL A 196 -10.51 -6.42 23.63
N ASN A 197 -11.13 -5.25 23.42
CA ASN A 197 -12.40 -5.17 22.72
C ASN A 197 -12.28 -5.72 21.28
N ARG A 198 -13.44 -6.04 20.67
CA ARG A 198 -13.50 -6.65 19.33
C ARG A 198 -12.83 -5.78 18.26
N VAL A 199 -13.03 -4.46 18.31
CA VAL A 199 -12.46 -3.52 17.33
C VAL A 199 -10.93 -3.56 17.34
N LEU A 200 -10.32 -3.56 18.52
CA LEU A 200 -8.87 -3.68 18.67
C LEU A 200 -8.38 -5.07 18.26
N LYS A 201 -9.14 -6.13 18.58
CA LYS A 201 -8.81 -7.50 18.14
C LYS A 201 -8.81 -7.61 16.62
N ASP A 202 -9.80 -7.02 15.95
CA ASP A 202 -9.88 -6.96 14.49
C ASP A 202 -8.71 -6.13 13.91
N TYR A 203 -8.34 -5.02 14.55
CA TYR A 203 -7.14 -4.24 14.18
C TYR A 203 -5.84 -5.05 14.29
N LEU A 204 -5.66 -5.83 15.36
CA LEU A 204 -4.50 -6.72 15.52
C LEU A 204 -4.47 -7.81 14.43
N LYS A 205 -5.63 -8.38 14.09
CA LYS A 205 -5.80 -9.40 13.05
C LYS A 205 -5.67 -8.86 11.62
N SER A 206 -5.84 -7.56 11.40
CA SER A 206 -5.70 -6.94 10.08
C SER A 206 -4.27 -7.03 9.52
N PHE A 207 -3.26 -7.03 10.39
CA PHE A 207 -1.85 -7.17 10.02
C PHE A 207 -1.05 -7.88 11.14
N PRO A 208 -1.15 -9.21 11.26
CA PRO A 208 -0.59 -9.98 12.37
C PRO A 208 0.86 -10.41 12.10
N PHE A 209 1.74 -9.43 11.87
CA PHE A 209 3.18 -9.63 11.63
C PHE A 209 4.05 -8.71 12.50
N GLN A 210 5.26 -9.17 12.82
CA GLN A 210 6.24 -8.48 13.66
C GLN A 210 7.11 -7.46 12.89
N ILE A 211 6.59 -6.93 11.77
CA ILE A 211 7.34 -6.11 10.80
C ILE A 211 7.34 -4.63 11.18
#